data_AF-A0A2S0JWY5-F1
#
_entry.id   AF-A0A2S0JWY5-F1
#
_cell.length_a   1.000
_cell.length_b   1.000
_cell.length_c   1.000
_cell.angle_alpha   90.00
_cell.angle_beta   90.00
_cell.angle_gamma   90.00
#
_symmetry.space_group_name_H-M   'P 1'
#
loop_
_entity.id
_entity.type
_entity.pdbx_description
1 polymer ?
#
loop_
_entity_poly.entity_id
_entity_poly.type
_entity_poly.pdbx_seq_one_letter_code
_entity_poly.pdbx_strand_id
1 'polypeptide(L)'
;MELGLMETKLKNIGIHDLPIFDDSLDLFEVMPYIEALSDFIRQSATPITIALQGGWGTGKTSFMNLINRQLEPVKRLGEETGSIVNTESPVVTVNFNTWQYTQFNLEQNLGISFLSYIINKLTEDLKGDENNFVSEASKAIKGLAKFGVNVVLAQAGMQPVSDEESKNDEVMDPAQAIETLRESLGEIVKKIAKKYAVNGEDARLVVFIDDLDRLKPSIAVSLLEVIKLFLDIEGCIFVLAVDNRVIEEGIAEVKQTSIAKTKSFLDKMIQVPFKIPVEIYNYKRFLTDNLGVLSENDELSNELQNLIQFSVGSNPRAMKRLINNFYLNNKVNMIIDNQTITSQNDQCILIAIICMQLACQPLYITMRYSDSKLELLNKVVEEGLFVDFLREEFIELESLNLFEEDTENSMDSYDRFLDYLRTILLLTVNKDRNGVLEEADLSVYNKILKRSDMTNVSQSQVKMNNDEDLGEIVNVKLLDFINNIKKYQLEKKQTLVYKNSHNDGIYNMKEGFQVIVNDAVKGKEHIEKLKSVDGLKNSNIARTMYFRLLPESEWSDAEKKYKTLEFGNQEIGTVKLGHSFGNAESARQLYRVLNYLNSDIVNDIYLRARPVE
;
A
#
# COMPACT_ATOMS: atom_id res chain seq x y z
N MET A 1 46.28 11.60 -32.88
CA MET A 1 45.17 10.64 -32.68
C MET A 1 44.79 10.71 -31.23
N GLU A 2 43.88 11.62 -30.93
CA GLU A 2 43.25 11.80 -29.63
C GLU A 2 42.26 10.66 -29.41
N LEU A 3 42.48 9.84 -28.38
CA LEU A 3 41.46 8.97 -27.82
C LEU A 3 40.68 9.82 -26.82
N GLY A 4 39.49 10.24 -27.24
CA GLY A 4 38.60 11.11 -26.50
C GLY A 4 38.23 10.53 -25.14
N LEU A 5 38.64 11.25 -24.10
CA LEU A 5 38.02 11.22 -22.79
C LEU A 5 36.56 11.67 -22.97
N MET A 6 35.63 10.72 -23.15
CA MET A 6 34.23 10.96 -22.86
C MET A 6 34.13 11.27 -21.37
N GLU A 7 33.96 12.54 -21.04
CA GLU A 7 33.44 12.98 -19.75
C GLU A 7 32.09 12.27 -19.53
N THR A 8 32.12 11.13 -18.86
CA THR A 8 30.94 10.56 -18.23
C THR A 8 30.46 11.60 -17.22
N LYS A 9 29.45 12.40 -17.59
CA LYS A 9 28.60 13.09 -16.62
C LYS A 9 28.33 12.09 -15.50
N LEU A 10 28.76 12.41 -14.27
CA LEU A 10 28.36 11.69 -13.08
C LEU A 10 26.83 11.64 -13.09
N LYS A 11 26.24 10.51 -13.52
CA LYS A 11 24.82 10.24 -13.33
C LYS A 11 24.65 10.22 -11.81
N ASN A 12 23.97 11.21 -11.25
CA ASN A 12 23.60 11.19 -9.83
C ASN A 12 22.96 9.83 -9.54
N ILE A 13 23.52 9.10 -8.57
CA ILE A 13 23.03 7.77 -8.20
C ILE A 13 21.77 7.99 -7.36
N GLY A 14 20.61 7.93 -8.00
CA GLY A 14 19.30 8.13 -7.39
C GLY A 14 18.39 9.05 -8.23
N ILE A 15 17.13 8.67 -8.34
CA ILE A 15 16.08 9.44 -9.01
C ILE A 15 15.33 10.28 -7.98
N HIS A 16 15.24 11.58 -8.23
CA HIS A 16 14.45 12.47 -7.41
C HIS A 16 12.94 12.21 -7.58
N ASP A 17 12.24 12.07 -6.46
CA ASP A 17 10.79 12.11 -6.44
C ASP A 17 10.27 13.55 -6.38
N LEU A 18 10.58 14.30 -7.45
CA LEU A 18 10.07 15.65 -7.66
C LEU A 18 9.12 15.66 -8.85
N PRO A 19 8.08 16.52 -8.82
CA PRO A 19 7.27 16.76 -10.00
C PRO A 19 8.13 17.41 -11.09
N ILE A 20 7.83 17.08 -12.34
CA ILE A 20 8.54 17.67 -13.49
C ILE A 20 7.88 18.98 -13.93
N PHE A 21 8.66 19.84 -14.56
CA PHE A 21 8.25 21.16 -15.05
C PHE A 21 8.65 21.38 -16.52
N ASP A 22 9.30 20.40 -17.15
CA ASP A 22 9.86 20.51 -18.49
C ASP A 22 9.58 19.23 -19.27
N ASP A 23 9.19 19.42 -20.53
CA ASP A 23 8.75 18.36 -21.43
C ASP A 23 9.89 17.37 -21.75
N SER A 24 11.15 17.83 -21.70
CA SER A 24 12.33 16.97 -21.88
C SER A 24 12.50 15.93 -20.78
N LEU A 25 11.81 16.11 -19.65
CA LEU A 25 11.80 15.19 -18.51
C LEU A 25 10.60 14.23 -18.54
N ASP A 26 9.76 14.27 -19.58
CA ASP A 26 8.66 13.34 -19.76
C ASP A 26 9.16 11.96 -20.22
N LEU A 27 9.55 11.15 -19.24
CA LEU A 27 9.97 9.77 -19.47
C LEU A 27 8.80 8.79 -19.61
N PHE A 28 7.55 9.24 -19.35
CA PHE A 28 6.36 8.39 -19.38
C PHE A 28 5.48 8.62 -20.62
N GLU A 29 5.86 9.57 -21.50
CA GLU A 29 5.21 9.87 -22.78
C GLU A 29 3.76 10.35 -22.61
N VAL A 30 3.55 11.23 -21.64
CA VAL A 30 2.24 11.82 -21.32
C VAL A 30 1.93 13.09 -22.12
N MET A 31 2.89 13.64 -22.87
CA MET A 31 2.70 14.89 -23.63
C MET A 31 1.43 14.97 -24.50
N PRO A 32 0.99 13.92 -25.23
CA PRO A 32 -0.26 14.00 -26.00
C PRO A 32 -1.49 14.37 -25.16
N TYR A 33 -1.53 13.94 -23.90
CA TYR A 33 -2.60 14.27 -22.96
C TYR A 33 -2.48 15.69 -22.41
N ILE A 34 -1.23 16.13 -22.17
CA ILE A 34 -0.94 17.51 -21.75
C ILE A 34 -1.36 18.49 -22.83
N GLU A 35 -1.00 18.21 -24.09
CA GLU A 35 -1.37 19.02 -25.26
C GLU A 35 -2.88 19.08 -25.41
N ALA A 36 -3.57 17.93 -25.41
CA ALA A 36 -5.02 17.88 -25.54
C ALA A 36 -5.75 18.64 -24.40
N LEU A 37 -5.30 18.51 -23.15
CA LEU A 37 -5.87 19.25 -22.03
C LEU A 37 -5.60 20.75 -22.12
N SER A 38 -4.40 21.14 -22.57
CA SER A 38 -4.03 22.55 -22.73
C SER A 38 -4.86 23.22 -23.82
N ASP A 39 -5.06 22.54 -24.95
CA ASP A 39 -5.92 23.02 -26.04
C ASP A 39 -7.39 23.08 -25.62
N PHE A 40 -7.86 22.07 -24.87
CA PHE A 40 -9.19 22.11 -24.28
C PHE A 40 -9.36 23.32 -23.36
N ILE A 41 -8.41 23.59 -22.47
CA ILE A 41 -8.44 24.77 -21.58
C ILE A 41 -8.51 26.07 -22.39
N ARG A 42 -7.68 26.20 -23.44
CA ARG A 42 -7.68 27.39 -24.32
C ARG A 42 -8.98 27.61 -25.07
N GLN A 43 -9.68 26.54 -25.45
CA GLN A 43 -10.85 26.63 -26.33
C GLN A 43 -12.19 26.51 -25.57
N SER A 44 -12.15 26.07 -24.31
CA SER A 44 -13.35 25.82 -23.50
C SER A 44 -14.15 27.08 -23.19
N ALA A 45 -15.49 26.97 -23.21
CA ALA A 45 -16.33 27.98 -22.62
C ALA A 45 -16.08 28.08 -21.11
N THR A 46 -16.11 29.30 -20.58
CA THR A 46 -15.93 29.59 -19.15
C THR A 46 -17.25 29.98 -18.51
N PRO A 47 -17.46 29.71 -17.21
CA PRO A 47 -16.54 29.03 -16.30
C PRO A 47 -16.53 27.50 -16.46
N ILE A 48 -15.39 26.87 -16.16
CA ILE A 48 -15.27 25.40 -16.19
C ILE A 48 -14.30 24.87 -15.13
N THR A 49 -14.64 23.76 -14.49
CA THR A 49 -13.76 23.03 -13.57
C THR A 49 -13.35 21.69 -14.17
N ILE A 50 -12.05 21.47 -14.19
CA ILE A 50 -11.39 20.25 -14.64
C ILE A 50 -10.76 19.58 -13.41
N ALA A 51 -11.00 18.29 -13.22
CA ALA A 51 -10.36 17.52 -12.16
C ALA A 51 -9.37 16.50 -12.74
N LEU A 52 -8.10 16.64 -12.41
CA LEU A 52 -7.06 15.65 -12.66
C LEU A 52 -7.14 14.57 -11.57
N GLN A 53 -7.71 13.43 -11.94
CA GLN A 53 -8.02 12.32 -11.03
C GLN A 53 -6.94 11.25 -11.08
N GLY A 54 -6.39 10.90 -9.93
CA GLY A 54 -5.46 9.78 -9.80
C GLY A 54 -5.07 9.52 -8.36
N GLY A 55 -4.60 8.30 -8.09
CA GLY A 55 -4.09 7.92 -6.77
C GLY A 55 -2.82 8.68 -6.36
N TRP A 56 -2.27 8.27 -5.22
CA TRP A 56 -1.02 8.83 -4.71
C TRP A 56 0.16 8.44 -5.60
N GLY A 57 1.00 9.41 -5.98
CA GLY A 57 2.22 9.16 -6.77
C GLY A 57 2.01 8.94 -8.27
N THR A 58 0.80 9.14 -8.81
CA THR A 58 0.49 8.97 -10.25
C THR A 58 1.00 10.08 -11.16
N GLY A 59 1.44 11.22 -10.60
CA GLY A 59 1.98 12.35 -11.34
C GLY A 59 1.06 13.57 -11.47
N LYS A 60 -0.01 13.71 -10.67
CA LYS A 60 -0.95 14.85 -10.71
C LYS A 60 -0.27 16.24 -10.76
N THR A 61 0.63 16.51 -9.82
CA THR A 61 1.41 17.76 -9.79
C THR A 61 2.27 17.95 -11.05
N SER A 62 2.84 16.86 -11.59
CA SER A 62 3.61 16.94 -12.85
C SER A 62 2.70 17.29 -14.03
N PHE A 63 1.51 16.68 -14.12
CA PHE A 63 0.49 17.05 -15.10
C PHE A 63 0.12 18.53 -14.99
N MET A 64 -0.13 19.04 -13.78
CA MET A 64 -0.43 20.46 -13.59
C MET A 64 0.68 21.39 -14.06
N ASN A 65 1.93 21.08 -13.72
CA ASN A 65 3.08 21.87 -14.11
C ASN A 65 3.27 21.87 -15.64
N LEU A 66 3.16 20.70 -16.27
CA LEU A 66 3.29 20.56 -17.72
C LEU A 66 2.14 21.27 -18.44
N ILE A 67 0.90 21.20 -17.94
CA ILE A 67 -0.23 21.98 -18.48
C ILE A 67 0.04 23.48 -18.33
N ASN A 68 0.43 23.96 -17.15
CA ASN A 68 0.74 25.38 -16.93
C ASN A 68 1.88 25.87 -17.83
N ARG A 69 2.88 25.03 -18.10
CA ARG A 69 3.92 25.31 -19.10
C ARG A 69 3.33 25.37 -20.50
N GLN A 70 2.65 24.32 -20.93
CA GLN A 70 2.12 24.15 -22.29
C GLN A 70 1.07 25.20 -22.65
N LEU A 71 0.35 25.74 -21.67
CA LEU A 71 -0.56 26.87 -21.85
C LEU A 71 0.17 28.14 -22.31
N GLU A 72 1.47 28.26 -22.07
CA GLU A 72 2.30 29.44 -22.36
C GLU A 72 1.64 30.75 -21.89
N PRO A 73 1.32 30.85 -20.59
CA PRO A 73 0.57 31.98 -20.06
C PRO A 73 1.32 33.30 -20.25
N VAL A 74 0.56 34.32 -20.63
CA VAL A 74 1.05 35.69 -20.75
C VAL A 74 1.52 36.25 -19.40
N LYS A 75 0.92 35.74 -18.31
CA LYS A 75 1.33 36.04 -16.94
C LYS A 75 1.08 34.85 -16.02
N ARG A 76 2.11 34.47 -15.27
CA ARG A 76 1.99 33.65 -14.05
C ARG A 76 1.95 34.58 -12.85
N LEU A 77 0.82 34.63 -12.14
CA LEU A 77 0.66 35.52 -10.98
C LEU A 77 1.53 35.02 -9.83
N GLY A 78 2.28 35.93 -9.21
CA GLY A 78 3.28 35.62 -8.17
C GLY A 78 4.69 35.31 -8.71
N GLU A 79 4.90 35.35 -10.02
CA GLU A 79 6.23 35.23 -10.65
C GLU A 79 6.64 36.54 -11.34
N GLU A 80 7.94 36.86 -11.32
CA GLU A 80 8.49 38.08 -11.91
C GLU A 80 8.49 38.06 -13.44
N THR A 81 8.55 36.87 -14.05
CA THR A 81 8.65 36.72 -15.50
C THR A 81 7.26 36.55 -16.13
N GLY A 82 6.89 37.51 -16.99
CA GLY A 82 5.84 37.32 -17.99
C GLY A 82 6.48 36.98 -19.32
N SER A 83 5.96 35.99 -20.04
CA SER A 83 6.31 35.79 -21.44
C SER A 83 5.20 36.41 -22.27
N ILE A 84 5.46 37.51 -22.98
CA ILE A 84 4.51 38.02 -23.97
C ILE A 84 4.61 37.09 -25.16
N VAL A 85 3.80 36.04 -25.16
CA VAL A 85 3.62 35.15 -26.32
C VAL A 85 2.50 35.74 -27.18
N ASN A 86 2.75 35.85 -28.48
CA ASN A 86 1.73 36.28 -29.43
C ASN A 86 0.76 35.11 -29.65
N THR A 87 -0.25 35.00 -28.77
CA THR A 87 -1.24 33.91 -28.77
C THR A 87 -2.64 34.44 -29.06
N GLU A 88 -3.44 33.65 -29.78
CA GLU A 88 -4.86 33.92 -30.06
C GLU A 88 -5.77 33.59 -28.85
N SER A 89 -5.21 33.02 -27.78
CA SER A 89 -5.95 32.69 -26.55
C SER A 89 -5.08 33.02 -25.34
N PRO A 90 -5.05 34.30 -24.91
CA PRO A 90 -4.23 34.73 -23.78
C PRO A 90 -4.69 34.07 -22.47
N VAL A 91 -3.73 33.59 -21.68
CA VAL A 91 -3.99 32.89 -20.42
C VAL A 91 -3.17 33.52 -19.29
N VAL A 92 -3.82 33.78 -18.17
CA VAL A 92 -3.21 34.14 -16.90
C VAL A 92 -3.37 32.96 -15.95
N THR A 93 -2.31 32.55 -15.26
CA THR A 93 -2.38 31.42 -14.33
C THR A 93 -2.10 31.85 -12.90
N VAL A 94 -2.74 31.19 -11.94
CA VAL A 94 -2.42 31.26 -10.51
C VAL A 94 -2.43 29.86 -9.92
N ASN A 95 -1.42 29.56 -9.08
CA ASN A 95 -1.28 28.25 -8.45
C ASN A 95 -1.59 28.36 -6.95
N PHE A 96 -2.32 27.40 -6.41
CA PHE A 96 -2.60 27.28 -4.99
C PHE A 96 -2.30 25.85 -4.52
N ASN A 97 -1.27 25.67 -3.69
CA ASN A 97 -0.96 24.38 -3.09
C ASN A 97 -1.58 24.31 -1.69
N THR A 98 -2.49 23.36 -1.48
CA THR A 98 -3.24 23.23 -0.22
C THR A 98 -2.40 22.64 0.91
N TRP A 99 -1.43 21.78 0.61
CA TRP A 99 -0.60 21.09 1.60
C TRP A 99 0.22 22.06 2.45
N GLN A 100 0.74 23.15 1.86
CA GLN A 100 1.49 24.17 2.59
C GLN A 100 0.69 24.76 3.77
N TYR A 101 -0.62 24.90 3.64
CA TYR A 101 -1.48 25.46 4.69
C TYR A 101 -1.81 24.44 5.78
N THR A 102 -1.87 23.15 5.44
CA THR A 102 -2.04 22.07 6.44
C THR A 102 -0.82 21.93 7.35
N GLN A 103 0.39 22.10 6.81
CA GLN A 103 1.63 21.97 7.61
C GLN A 103 1.71 22.94 8.78
N PHE A 104 1.07 24.10 8.68
CA PHE A 104 1.07 25.13 9.72
C PHE A 104 -0.20 25.11 10.60
N ASN A 105 -1.02 24.06 10.53
CA ASN A 105 -2.32 23.95 11.23
C ASN A 105 -3.29 25.10 10.90
N LEU A 106 -3.16 25.74 9.74
CA LEU A 106 -4.04 26.84 9.28
C LEU A 106 -5.29 26.35 8.54
N GLU A 107 -5.55 25.05 8.62
CA GLU A 107 -6.55 24.32 7.86
C GLU A 107 -7.99 24.71 8.20
N GLN A 108 -8.26 25.16 9.44
CA GLN A 108 -9.61 25.56 9.88
C GLN A 108 -10.20 26.76 9.10
N ASN A 109 -9.34 27.58 8.49
CA ASN A 109 -9.74 28.73 7.68
C ASN A 109 -9.26 28.64 6.23
N LEU A 110 -8.96 27.42 5.73
CA LEU A 110 -8.34 27.24 4.41
C LEU A 110 -9.11 27.92 3.28
N GLY A 111 -10.44 27.90 3.30
CA GLY A 111 -11.26 28.59 2.30
C GLY A 111 -11.08 30.12 2.33
N ILE A 112 -11.01 30.73 3.51
CA ILE A 112 -10.73 32.16 3.68
C ILE A 112 -9.28 32.50 3.28
N SER A 113 -8.34 31.62 3.61
CA SER A 113 -6.93 31.76 3.21
C SER A 113 -6.78 31.67 1.69
N PHE A 114 -7.50 30.76 1.04
CA PHE A 114 -7.57 30.63 -0.41
C PHE A 114 -8.12 31.91 -1.05
N LEU A 115 -9.27 32.41 -0.59
CA LEU A 115 -9.86 33.65 -1.09
C LEU A 115 -8.90 34.84 -0.95
N SER A 116 -8.29 34.99 0.22
CA SER A 116 -7.32 36.05 0.51
C SER A 116 -6.09 35.93 -0.40
N TYR A 117 -5.58 34.71 -0.58
CA TYR A 117 -4.44 34.43 -1.46
C TYR A 117 -4.73 34.81 -2.90
N ILE A 118 -5.85 34.33 -3.45
CA ILE A 118 -6.25 34.59 -4.85
C ILE A 118 -6.47 36.09 -5.07
N ILE A 119 -7.19 36.78 -4.18
CA ILE A 119 -7.41 38.23 -4.30
C ILE A 119 -6.09 38.99 -4.23
N ASN A 120 -5.20 38.66 -3.29
CA ASN A 120 -3.89 39.30 -3.21
C ASN A 120 -3.07 39.09 -4.49
N LYS A 121 -3.05 37.86 -5.04
CA LYS A 121 -2.33 37.57 -6.29
C LYS A 121 -2.92 38.24 -7.52
N LEU A 122 -4.24 38.30 -7.62
CA LEU A 122 -4.91 39.01 -8.72
C LEU A 122 -4.69 40.52 -8.61
N THR A 123 -4.59 41.08 -7.40
CA THR A 123 -4.52 42.53 -7.20
C THR A 123 -3.11 43.08 -7.09
N GLU A 124 -2.08 42.24 -6.88
CA GLU A 124 -0.66 42.62 -6.89
C GLU A 124 -0.30 43.47 -8.11
N ASP A 125 -0.80 43.05 -9.26
CA ASP A 125 -0.56 43.69 -10.55
C ASP A 125 -1.56 44.82 -10.87
N LEU A 126 -2.59 45.02 -10.05
CA LEU A 126 -3.59 46.09 -10.20
C LEU A 126 -3.28 47.30 -9.30
N LYS A 127 -2.17 47.27 -8.55
CA LYS A 127 -1.72 48.34 -7.64
C LYS A 127 -1.44 49.63 -8.42
N GLY A 128 -2.36 50.58 -8.37
CA GLY A 128 -2.28 51.88 -9.06
C GLY A 128 -3.64 52.53 -9.29
N ASP A 129 -4.70 51.72 -9.35
CA ASP A 129 -6.09 52.18 -9.29
C ASP A 129 -6.56 52.21 -7.82
N GLU A 130 -7.20 53.29 -7.38
CA GLU A 130 -8.03 53.32 -6.16
C GLU A 130 -9.28 52.46 -6.36
N ASN A 131 -9.08 51.15 -6.38
CA ASN A 131 -10.12 50.19 -6.74
C ASN A 131 -10.99 49.85 -5.52
N ASN A 132 -12.14 50.50 -5.42
CA ASN A 132 -13.17 50.21 -4.40
C ASN A 132 -13.43 48.71 -4.26
N PHE A 133 -13.50 47.96 -5.36
CA PHE A 133 -13.76 46.51 -5.34
C PHE A 133 -12.68 45.67 -4.62
N VAL A 134 -11.39 46.07 -4.62
CA VAL A 134 -10.36 45.31 -3.88
C VAL A 134 -10.58 45.48 -2.39
N SER A 135 -10.90 46.71 -1.99
CA SER A 135 -11.23 47.03 -0.61
C SER A 135 -12.53 46.35 -0.16
N GLU A 136 -13.54 46.29 -1.05
CA GLU A 136 -14.82 45.61 -0.82
C GLU A 136 -14.65 44.10 -0.71
N ALA A 137 -13.90 43.47 -1.62
CA ALA A 137 -13.55 42.05 -1.53
C ALA A 137 -12.82 41.73 -0.20
N SER A 138 -11.85 42.57 0.17
CA SER A 138 -11.11 42.40 1.42
C SER A 138 -11.99 42.59 2.67
N LYS A 139 -12.91 43.56 2.66
CA LYS A 139 -13.92 43.76 3.71
C LYS A 139 -14.86 42.56 3.80
N ALA A 140 -15.31 42.04 2.66
CA ALA A 140 -16.19 40.88 2.60
C ALA A 140 -15.55 39.61 3.17
N ILE A 141 -14.29 39.34 2.81
CA ILE A 141 -13.54 38.23 3.41
C ILE A 141 -13.41 38.41 4.93
N LYS A 142 -13.06 39.62 5.41
CA LYS A 142 -12.96 39.90 6.85
C LYS A 142 -14.29 39.67 7.57
N GLY A 143 -15.41 40.07 6.96
CA GLY A 143 -16.76 39.81 7.47
C GLY A 143 -17.04 38.31 7.61
N LEU A 144 -16.76 37.53 6.56
CA LEU A 144 -16.94 36.07 6.58
C LEU A 144 -16.04 35.37 7.61
N ALA A 145 -14.79 35.79 7.73
CA ALA A 145 -13.86 35.25 8.72
C ALA A 145 -14.34 35.51 10.16
N LYS A 146 -14.78 36.75 10.46
CA LYS A 146 -15.34 37.11 11.78
C LYS A 146 -16.58 36.27 12.10
N PHE A 147 -17.47 36.06 11.12
CA PHE A 147 -18.63 35.20 11.30
C PHE A 147 -18.24 33.74 11.61
N GLY A 148 -17.31 33.16 10.85
CA GLY A 148 -16.82 31.79 11.07
C GLY A 148 -16.23 31.59 12.47
N VAL A 149 -15.40 32.55 12.94
CA VAL A 149 -14.84 32.53 14.30
C VAL A 149 -15.94 32.61 15.37
N ASN A 150 -16.93 33.49 15.20
CA ASN A 150 -18.03 33.64 16.14
C ASN A 150 -18.87 32.36 16.29
N VAL A 151 -19.13 31.63 15.18
CA VAL A 151 -19.84 30.35 15.22
C VAL A 151 -19.05 29.30 15.99
N VAL A 152 -17.74 29.20 15.76
CA VAL A 152 -16.86 28.24 16.47
C VAL A 152 -16.81 28.55 17.97
N LEU A 153 -16.65 29.83 18.35
CA LEU A 153 -16.62 30.25 19.75
C LEU A 153 -17.95 29.96 20.46
N ALA A 154 -19.09 30.23 19.80
CA ALA A 154 -20.41 29.92 20.34
C ALA A 154 -20.61 28.42 20.58
N GLN A 155 -20.15 27.56 19.66
CA GLN A 155 -20.19 26.11 19.84
C GLN A 155 -19.29 25.61 20.98
N ALA A 156 -18.18 26.30 21.23
CA ALA A 156 -17.27 26.02 22.34
C ALA A 156 -17.73 26.60 23.69
N GLY A 157 -18.89 27.28 23.75
CA GLY A 157 -19.38 27.94 24.96
C GLY A 157 -18.55 29.16 25.39
N MET A 158 -17.71 29.68 24.49
CA MET A 158 -16.89 30.87 24.72
C MET A 158 -17.63 32.11 24.20
N GLN A 159 -17.51 33.24 24.91
CA GLN A 159 -18.05 34.50 24.41
C GLN A 159 -17.22 34.99 23.20
N PRO A 160 -17.85 35.62 22.19
CA PRO A 160 -17.15 36.17 21.05
C PRO A 160 -16.07 37.15 21.51
N VAL A 161 -14.88 37.06 20.91
CA VAL A 161 -13.79 37.99 21.19
C VAL A 161 -14.22 39.35 20.66
N SER A 162 -14.60 40.26 21.56
CA SER A 162 -14.79 41.66 21.24
C SER A 162 -13.41 42.29 21.11
N ASP A 163 -12.85 42.29 19.89
CA ASP A 163 -11.64 43.05 19.62
C ASP A 163 -11.92 44.54 19.88
N GLU A 164 -11.29 45.11 20.90
CA GLU A 164 -11.47 46.50 21.34
C GLU A 164 -11.09 47.54 20.26
N GLU A 165 -10.43 47.12 19.17
CA GLU A 165 -10.12 47.95 17.99
C GLU A 165 -11.30 48.17 17.03
N SER A 166 -12.46 47.51 17.26
CA SER A 166 -13.52 47.36 16.24
C SER A 166 -14.87 48.01 16.58
N LYS A 167 -14.91 49.16 17.27
CA LYS A 167 -16.18 49.84 17.60
C LYS A 167 -16.93 50.48 16.41
N ASN A 168 -16.38 50.44 15.19
CA ASN A 168 -16.96 51.11 14.01
C ASN A 168 -17.22 50.21 12.79
N ASP A 169 -16.90 48.91 12.84
CA ASP A 169 -17.23 48.02 11.72
C ASP A 169 -18.58 47.34 12.00
N GLU A 170 -19.63 47.76 11.28
CA GLU A 170 -20.87 46.98 11.22
C GLU A 170 -20.54 45.53 10.84
N VAL A 171 -21.02 44.57 11.63
CA VAL A 171 -20.91 43.15 11.30
C VAL A 171 -21.75 42.92 10.05
N MET A 172 -21.09 42.83 8.89
CA MET A 172 -21.76 42.57 7.63
C MET A 172 -22.47 41.21 7.68
N ASP A 173 -23.71 41.18 7.21
CA ASP A 173 -24.48 39.94 7.10
C ASP A 173 -23.76 38.94 6.18
N PRO A 174 -23.68 37.63 6.52
CA PRO A 174 -22.96 36.66 5.70
C PRO A 174 -23.45 36.55 4.26
N ALA A 175 -24.76 36.70 4.01
CA ALA A 175 -25.29 36.63 2.65
C ALA A 175 -24.86 37.86 1.84
N GLN A 176 -24.95 39.06 2.44
CA GLN A 176 -24.43 40.29 1.85
C GLN A 176 -22.92 40.22 1.60
N ALA A 177 -22.16 39.59 2.51
CA ALA A 177 -20.73 39.38 2.36
C ALA A 177 -20.39 38.49 1.16
N ILE A 178 -21.12 37.39 0.98
CA ILE A 178 -20.96 36.48 -0.16
C ILE A 178 -21.28 37.20 -1.48
N GLU A 179 -22.37 37.96 -1.53
CA GLU A 179 -22.79 38.71 -2.72
C GLU A 179 -21.74 39.77 -3.10
N THR A 180 -21.33 40.61 -2.14
CA THR A 180 -20.29 41.64 -2.33
C THR A 180 -18.97 41.01 -2.80
N LEU A 181 -18.59 39.87 -2.23
CA LEU A 181 -17.38 39.16 -2.60
C LEU A 181 -17.45 38.64 -4.03
N ARG A 182 -18.58 38.03 -4.43
CA ARG A 182 -18.79 37.51 -5.79
C ARG A 182 -18.72 38.63 -6.82
N GLU A 183 -19.40 39.75 -6.59
CA GLU A 183 -19.38 40.91 -7.49
C GLU A 183 -17.96 41.49 -7.62
N SER A 184 -17.29 41.69 -6.48
CA SER A 184 -15.92 42.22 -6.46
C SER A 184 -14.94 41.29 -7.16
N LEU A 185 -15.05 39.97 -6.95
CA LEU A 185 -14.25 38.96 -7.65
C LEU A 185 -14.49 39.00 -9.16
N GLY A 186 -15.75 39.14 -9.60
CA GLY A 186 -16.08 39.26 -11.01
C GLY A 186 -15.40 40.46 -11.67
N GLU A 187 -15.42 41.62 -11.03
CA GLU A 187 -14.75 42.82 -11.55
C GLU A 187 -13.22 42.71 -11.50
N ILE A 188 -12.64 42.06 -10.47
CA ILE A 188 -11.20 41.77 -10.42
C ILE A 188 -10.78 40.90 -11.61
N VAL A 189 -11.49 39.80 -11.84
CA VAL A 189 -11.19 38.86 -12.93
C VAL A 189 -11.31 39.55 -14.28
N LYS A 190 -12.37 40.32 -14.49
CA LYS A 190 -12.59 41.10 -15.72
C LYS A 190 -11.49 42.13 -15.98
N LYS A 191 -10.98 42.80 -14.94
CA LYS A 191 -9.85 43.73 -15.09
C LYS A 191 -8.55 43.00 -15.42
N ILE A 192 -8.30 41.84 -14.83
CA ILE A 192 -7.14 41.00 -15.17
C ILE A 192 -7.23 40.49 -16.61
N ALA A 193 -8.40 40.00 -17.01
CA ALA A 193 -8.67 39.55 -18.38
C ALA A 193 -8.32 40.63 -19.40
N LYS A 194 -8.80 41.87 -19.16
CA LYS A 194 -8.51 43.02 -20.03
C LYS A 194 -7.07 43.50 -19.98
N LYS A 195 -6.44 43.50 -18.79
CA LYS A 195 -5.06 43.96 -18.62
C LYS A 195 -4.09 43.10 -19.43
N TYR A 196 -4.33 41.80 -19.48
CA TYR A 196 -3.49 40.84 -20.17
C TYR A 196 -4.08 40.38 -21.51
N ALA A 197 -5.04 41.13 -22.05
CA ALA A 197 -5.61 40.89 -23.37
C ALA A 197 -4.54 40.98 -24.45
N VAL A 198 -4.62 40.08 -25.44
CA VAL A 198 -3.70 40.02 -26.58
C VAL A 198 -4.53 39.97 -27.86
N ASN A 199 -4.16 40.77 -28.85
CA ASN A 199 -4.86 40.84 -30.15
C ASN A 199 -6.37 41.14 -30.05
N GLY A 200 -6.82 41.79 -28.98
CA GLY A 200 -8.22 42.13 -28.76
C GLY A 200 -9.05 41.03 -28.08
N GLU A 201 -8.43 39.88 -27.78
CA GLU A 201 -9.04 38.79 -27.00
C GLU A 201 -8.71 38.94 -25.52
N ASP A 202 -9.74 38.90 -24.67
CA ASP A 202 -9.60 38.97 -23.22
C ASP A 202 -8.91 37.71 -22.67
N ALA A 203 -8.01 37.88 -21.70
CA ALA A 203 -7.29 36.76 -21.12
C ALA A 203 -8.17 35.90 -20.19
N ARG A 204 -8.01 34.59 -20.27
CA ARG A 204 -8.63 33.63 -19.35
C ARG A 204 -7.80 33.46 -18.08
N LEU A 205 -8.45 33.40 -16.92
CA LEU A 205 -7.80 33.08 -15.65
C LEU A 205 -7.90 31.57 -15.38
N VAL A 206 -6.75 30.89 -15.32
CA VAL A 206 -6.66 29.47 -14.93
C VAL A 206 -6.11 29.36 -13.51
N VAL A 207 -6.91 28.79 -12.61
CA VAL A 207 -6.54 28.56 -11.20
C VAL A 207 -6.22 27.08 -11.01
N PHE A 208 -4.94 26.78 -10.76
CA PHE A 208 -4.50 25.44 -10.40
C PHE A 208 -4.58 25.23 -8.89
N ILE A 209 -5.23 24.17 -8.44
CA ILE A 209 -5.34 23.81 -7.02
C ILE A 209 -4.81 22.40 -6.81
N ASP A 210 -3.69 22.28 -6.11
CA ASP A 210 -2.98 21.01 -5.92
C ASP A 210 -3.13 20.45 -4.49
N ASP A 211 -2.87 19.14 -4.37
CA ASP A 211 -2.86 18.36 -3.12
C ASP A 211 -4.20 18.38 -2.33
N LEU A 212 -5.35 18.57 -2.99
CA LEU A 212 -6.65 18.54 -2.31
C LEU A 212 -6.90 17.21 -1.56
N ASP A 213 -6.34 16.11 -2.07
CA ASP A 213 -6.39 14.77 -1.47
C ASP A 213 -5.52 14.59 -0.23
N ARG A 214 -4.75 15.61 0.17
CA ARG A 214 -4.03 15.64 1.46
C ARG A 214 -4.78 16.38 2.57
N LEU A 215 -5.89 17.01 2.23
CA LEU A 215 -6.75 17.69 3.20
C LEU A 215 -7.57 16.65 3.97
N LYS A 216 -7.92 16.99 5.22
CA LYS A 216 -8.97 16.27 5.93
C LYS A 216 -10.27 16.34 5.10
N PRO A 217 -11.04 15.25 5.01
CA PRO A 217 -12.39 15.20 4.44
C PRO A 217 -13.22 16.48 4.50
N SER A 218 -13.50 16.96 5.71
CA SER A 218 -14.32 18.16 5.96
C SER A 218 -13.74 19.45 5.37
N ILE A 219 -12.42 19.55 5.33
CA ILE A 219 -11.70 20.71 4.86
C ILE A 219 -11.68 20.73 3.32
N ALA A 220 -11.50 19.57 2.68
CA ALA A 220 -11.60 19.45 1.23
C ALA A 220 -12.98 19.87 0.72
N VAL A 221 -14.06 19.40 1.37
CA VAL A 221 -15.44 19.76 1.02
C VAL A 221 -15.67 21.27 1.20
N SER A 222 -15.21 21.84 2.32
CA SER A 222 -15.31 23.28 2.59
C SER A 222 -14.58 24.11 1.52
N LEU A 223 -13.37 23.70 1.11
CA LEU A 223 -12.63 24.38 0.05
C LEU A 223 -13.36 24.31 -1.29
N LEU A 224 -13.92 23.15 -1.67
CA LEU A 224 -14.75 23.02 -2.87
C LEU A 224 -15.96 23.97 -2.83
N GLU A 225 -16.65 24.07 -1.70
CA GLU A 225 -17.78 25.00 -1.53
C GLU A 225 -17.37 26.47 -1.71
N VAL A 226 -16.17 26.84 -1.26
CA VAL A 226 -15.62 28.19 -1.48
C VAL A 226 -15.24 28.42 -2.95
N ILE A 227 -14.65 27.43 -3.62
CA ILE A 227 -14.35 27.50 -5.06
C ILE A 227 -15.61 27.78 -5.88
N LYS A 228 -16.78 27.29 -5.43
CA LYS A 228 -18.07 27.56 -6.07
C LYS A 228 -18.37 29.04 -6.29
N LEU A 229 -17.86 29.93 -5.43
CA LEU A 229 -18.02 31.38 -5.58
C LEU A 229 -17.41 31.89 -6.90
N PHE A 230 -16.40 31.22 -7.42
CA PHE A 230 -15.77 31.54 -8.70
C PHE A 230 -16.37 30.79 -9.89
N LEU A 231 -17.13 29.71 -9.64
CA LEU A 231 -17.71 28.89 -10.71
C LEU A 231 -18.87 29.56 -11.45
N ASP A 232 -19.26 30.76 -11.04
CA ASP A 232 -20.21 31.61 -11.76
C ASP A 232 -19.55 32.83 -12.44
N ILE A 233 -18.22 32.95 -12.38
CA ILE A 233 -17.48 34.09 -12.93
C ILE A 233 -16.94 33.73 -14.32
N GLU A 234 -17.41 34.45 -15.34
CA GLU A 234 -16.93 34.31 -16.72
C GLU A 234 -15.42 34.63 -16.80
N GLY A 235 -14.70 33.91 -17.67
CA GLY A 235 -13.25 34.01 -17.80
C GLY A 235 -12.44 33.12 -16.83
N CYS A 236 -13.08 32.42 -15.88
CA CYS A 236 -12.40 31.54 -14.92
C CYS A 236 -12.39 30.07 -15.33
N ILE A 237 -11.24 29.41 -15.16
CA ILE A 237 -11.05 27.97 -15.34
C ILE A 237 -10.36 27.42 -14.09
N PHE A 238 -10.87 26.33 -13.54
CA PHE A 238 -10.26 25.64 -12.40
C PHE A 238 -9.67 24.31 -12.84
N VAL A 239 -8.43 24.03 -12.44
CA VAL A 239 -7.79 22.73 -12.61
C VAL A 239 -7.46 22.20 -11.22
N LEU A 240 -8.11 21.12 -10.81
CA LEU A 240 -8.02 20.54 -9.47
C LEU A 240 -7.28 19.21 -9.52
N ALA A 241 -6.27 18.98 -8.68
CA ALA A 241 -5.65 17.68 -8.52
C ALA A 241 -6.29 16.95 -7.34
N VAL A 242 -6.92 15.80 -7.61
CA VAL A 242 -7.70 15.06 -6.60
C VAL A 242 -7.48 13.55 -6.70
N ASP A 243 -7.56 12.86 -5.57
CA ASP A 243 -7.88 11.43 -5.52
C ASP A 243 -9.40 11.32 -5.34
N ASN A 244 -10.07 10.72 -6.32
CA ASN A 244 -11.53 10.63 -6.34
C ASN A 244 -12.08 9.90 -5.11
N ARG A 245 -11.37 8.88 -4.61
CA ARG A 245 -11.80 8.10 -3.45
C ARG A 245 -11.78 8.94 -2.17
N VAL A 246 -10.70 9.67 -1.95
CA VAL A 246 -10.52 10.54 -0.77
C VAL A 246 -11.61 11.61 -0.71
N ILE A 247 -11.94 12.22 -1.85
CA ILE A 247 -12.98 13.24 -1.91
C ILE A 247 -14.38 12.63 -1.72
N GLU A 248 -14.67 11.48 -2.33
CA GLU A 248 -15.95 10.78 -2.17
C GLU A 248 -16.20 10.34 -0.73
N GLU A 249 -15.21 9.72 -0.09
CA GLU A 249 -15.23 9.34 1.32
C GLU A 249 -15.48 10.58 2.18
N GLY A 250 -14.77 11.67 1.89
CA GLY A 250 -14.89 12.87 2.70
C GLY A 250 -16.24 13.57 2.58
N ILE A 251 -16.86 13.59 1.40
CA ILE A 251 -18.23 14.10 1.23
C ILE A 251 -19.24 13.21 1.95
N ALA A 252 -19.08 11.88 1.84
CA ALA A 252 -19.98 10.93 2.48
C ALA A 252 -19.98 11.11 4.01
N GLU A 253 -18.80 11.27 4.60
CA GLU A 253 -18.61 11.53 6.04
C GLU A 253 -19.26 12.86 6.46
N VAL A 254 -18.92 13.94 5.77
CA VAL A 254 -19.31 15.32 6.18
C VAL A 254 -20.79 15.58 5.99
N LYS A 255 -21.36 15.11 4.88
CA LYS A 255 -22.77 15.36 4.54
C LYS A 255 -23.70 14.27 5.08
N GLN A 256 -23.17 13.22 5.72
CA GLN A 256 -23.92 12.05 6.18
C GLN A 256 -24.90 11.54 5.13
N THR A 257 -24.41 11.42 3.89
CA THR A 257 -25.24 11.29 2.71
C THR A 257 -24.95 9.99 1.96
N SER A 258 -25.92 9.52 1.18
CA SER A 258 -25.74 8.34 0.33
C SER A 258 -24.69 8.61 -0.77
N ILE A 259 -23.98 7.56 -1.20
CA ILE A 259 -23.02 7.59 -2.32
C ILE A 259 -23.59 8.31 -3.56
N ALA A 260 -24.87 8.07 -3.91
CA ALA A 260 -25.51 8.73 -5.06
C ALA A 260 -25.58 10.27 -4.93
N LYS A 261 -25.80 10.77 -3.72
CA LYS A 261 -25.84 12.22 -3.43
C LYS A 261 -24.44 12.82 -3.40
N THR A 262 -23.45 12.06 -2.90
CA THR A 262 -22.03 12.43 -2.99
C THR A 262 -21.60 12.61 -4.45
N LYS A 263 -21.92 11.63 -5.30
CA LYS A 263 -21.63 11.70 -6.73
C LYS A 263 -22.32 12.89 -7.40
N SER A 264 -23.61 13.12 -7.10
CA SER A 264 -24.33 14.28 -7.62
C SER A 264 -23.75 15.63 -7.17
N PHE A 265 -23.14 15.70 -5.99
CA PHE A 265 -22.41 16.89 -5.56
C PHE A 265 -21.15 17.10 -6.41
N LEU A 266 -20.35 16.05 -6.62
CA LEU A 266 -19.13 16.14 -7.44
C LEU A 266 -19.44 16.49 -8.89
N ASP A 267 -20.45 15.87 -9.49
CA ASP A 267 -20.88 16.14 -10.87
C ASP A 267 -21.29 17.62 -11.08
N LYS A 268 -21.72 18.31 -10.01
CA LYS A 268 -22.06 19.75 -10.07
C LYS A 268 -20.84 20.66 -9.94
N MET A 269 -19.79 20.19 -9.27
CA MET A 269 -18.60 21.00 -8.95
C MET A 269 -17.49 20.78 -9.98
N ILE A 270 -17.40 19.57 -10.54
CA ILE A 270 -16.42 19.13 -11.52
C ILE A 270 -17.17 18.82 -12.82
N GLN A 271 -16.99 19.69 -13.81
CA GLN A 271 -17.61 19.51 -15.14
C GLN A 271 -16.81 18.54 -16.01
N VAL A 272 -15.48 18.49 -15.85
CA VAL A 272 -14.60 17.64 -16.66
C VAL A 272 -13.70 16.78 -15.77
N PRO A 273 -14.10 15.54 -15.47
CA PRO A 273 -13.21 14.57 -14.83
C PRO A 273 -12.21 14.02 -15.84
N PHE A 274 -10.92 14.18 -15.57
CA PHE A 274 -9.82 13.61 -16.36
C PHE A 274 -9.04 12.60 -15.51
N LYS A 275 -9.22 11.30 -15.80
CA LYS A 275 -8.42 10.24 -15.16
C LYS A 275 -7.02 10.21 -15.77
N ILE A 276 -6.00 10.40 -14.94
CA ILE A 276 -4.61 10.29 -15.37
C ILE A 276 -4.36 8.87 -15.92
N PRO A 277 -3.85 8.74 -17.15
CA PRO A 277 -3.77 7.45 -17.82
C PRO A 277 -2.49 6.72 -17.39
N VAL A 278 -2.44 6.25 -16.14
CA VAL A 278 -1.25 5.53 -15.61
C VAL A 278 -0.97 4.22 -16.35
N GLU A 279 -1.99 3.59 -16.92
CA GLU A 279 -1.91 2.26 -17.56
C GLU A 279 -1.07 2.26 -18.85
N ILE A 280 -0.90 3.42 -19.48
CA ILE A 280 -0.19 3.58 -20.76
C ILE A 280 1.22 4.17 -20.60
N TYR A 281 1.62 4.49 -19.37
CA TYR A 281 2.95 5.06 -19.11
C TYR A 281 4.04 4.16 -19.69
N ASN A 282 5.01 4.73 -20.41
CA ASN A 282 6.11 3.97 -21.01
C ASN A 282 7.16 3.55 -19.97
N TYR A 283 6.77 2.61 -19.11
CA TYR A 283 7.62 2.09 -18.05
C TYR A 283 8.84 1.33 -18.59
N LYS A 284 8.73 0.70 -19.77
CA LYS A 284 9.84 -0.04 -20.39
C LYS A 284 11.01 0.88 -20.71
N ARG A 285 10.74 2.03 -21.32
CA ARG A 285 11.73 3.06 -21.58
C ARG A 285 12.31 3.60 -20.28
N PHE A 286 11.45 3.94 -19.32
CA PHE A 286 11.88 4.44 -18.01
C PHE A 286 12.82 3.45 -17.28
N LEU A 287 12.47 2.16 -17.25
CA LEU A 287 13.31 1.11 -16.66
C LEU A 287 14.63 0.95 -17.42
N THR A 288 14.60 0.94 -18.75
CA THR A 288 15.80 0.79 -19.57
C THR A 288 16.79 1.94 -19.35
N ASP A 289 16.28 3.18 -19.34
CA ASP A 289 17.10 4.39 -19.18
C ASP A 289 17.75 4.49 -17.79
N ASN A 290 17.09 3.92 -16.78
CA ASN A 290 17.46 4.07 -15.38
C ASN A 290 18.06 2.83 -14.72
N LEU A 291 17.86 1.62 -15.24
CA LEU A 291 18.51 0.41 -14.72
C LEU A 291 19.61 -0.11 -15.67
N GLY A 292 19.67 0.41 -16.92
CA GLY A 292 20.39 -0.27 -17.99
C GLY A 292 19.63 -1.53 -18.39
N VAL A 293 19.80 -2.03 -19.62
CA VAL A 293 19.09 -3.24 -20.08
C VAL A 293 19.22 -4.35 -19.03
N LEU A 294 18.08 -4.75 -18.45
CA LEU A 294 17.98 -5.57 -17.24
C LEU A 294 18.78 -6.88 -17.35
N SER A 295 18.79 -7.48 -18.54
CA SER A 295 19.59 -8.66 -18.91
C SER A 295 19.93 -8.64 -20.40
N GLU A 296 21.10 -9.17 -20.82
CA GLU A 296 21.33 -9.53 -22.24
C GLU A 296 20.41 -10.67 -22.71
N ASN A 297 19.79 -11.40 -21.76
CA ASN A 297 18.79 -12.41 -22.04
C ASN A 297 17.38 -11.79 -22.12
N ASP A 298 16.79 -11.80 -23.32
CA ASP A 298 15.44 -11.27 -23.57
C ASP A 298 14.35 -11.92 -22.70
N GLU A 299 14.46 -13.22 -22.43
CA GLU A 299 13.50 -13.95 -21.58
C GLU A 299 13.54 -13.44 -20.13
N LEU A 300 14.74 -13.34 -19.55
CA LEU A 300 14.93 -12.81 -18.20
C LEU A 300 14.51 -11.33 -18.09
N SER A 301 14.82 -10.53 -19.11
CA SER A 301 14.40 -9.12 -19.18
C SER A 301 12.88 -8.99 -19.21
N ASN A 302 12.18 -9.85 -19.97
CA ASN A 302 10.72 -9.86 -20.03
C ASN A 302 10.10 -10.30 -18.70
N GLU A 303 10.60 -11.37 -18.08
CA GLU A 303 10.09 -11.84 -16.79
C GLU A 303 10.30 -10.80 -15.68
N LEU A 304 11.45 -10.12 -15.68
CA LEU A 304 11.69 -9.07 -14.70
C LEU A 304 10.79 -7.85 -14.93
N GLN A 305 10.53 -7.47 -16.18
CA GLN A 305 9.54 -6.43 -16.49
C GLN A 305 8.13 -6.82 -16.03
N ASN A 306 7.74 -8.07 -16.24
CA ASN A 306 6.44 -8.58 -15.78
C ASN A 306 6.35 -8.56 -14.26
N LEU A 307 7.41 -8.97 -13.55
CA LEU A 307 7.48 -8.91 -12.09
C LEU A 307 7.40 -7.47 -11.56
N ILE A 308 8.13 -6.53 -12.17
CA ILE A 308 8.07 -5.11 -11.81
C ILE A 308 6.66 -4.57 -12.02
N GLN A 309 6.06 -4.84 -13.18
CA GLN A 309 4.69 -4.41 -13.49
C GLN A 309 3.66 -5.05 -12.55
N PHE A 310 3.86 -6.31 -12.15
CA PHE A 310 3.00 -7.00 -11.20
C PHE A 310 3.14 -6.44 -9.77
N SER A 311 4.34 -6.03 -9.38
CA SER A 311 4.65 -5.57 -8.01
C SER A 311 4.38 -4.08 -7.81
N VAL A 312 5.11 -3.20 -8.49
CA VAL A 312 5.01 -1.75 -8.31
C VAL A 312 3.98 -1.10 -9.26
N GLY A 313 3.50 -1.85 -10.23
CA GLY A 313 2.53 -1.37 -11.21
C GLY A 313 3.09 -0.24 -12.08
N SER A 314 2.17 0.55 -12.64
CA SER A 314 2.50 1.72 -13.45
C SER A 314 2.59 3.02 -12.63
N ASN A 315 2.80 2.93 -11.31
CA ASN A 315 2.89 4.12 -10.46
C ASN A 315 4.31 4.73 -10.54
N PRO A 316 4.47 5.97 -11.06
CA PRO A 316 5.79 6.60 -11.20
C PRO A 316 6.59 6.66 -9.90
N ARG A 317 5.95 7.01 -8.79
CA ARG A 317 6.61 7.11 -7.49
C ARG A 317 7.08 5.73 -7.02
N ALA A 318 6.25 4.70 -7.12
CA ALA A 318 6.63 3.34 -6.76
C ALA A 318 7.83 2.85 -7.60
N MET A 319 7.83 3.17 -8.91
CA MET A 319 8.93 2.85 -9.82
C MET A 319 10.23 3.57 -9.44
N LYS A 320 10.17 4.88 -9.13
CA LYS A 320 11.32 5.64 -8.63
C LYS A 320 11.85 5.05 -7.32
N ARG A 321 10.96 4.62 -6.40
CA ARG A 321 11.34 3.98 -5.14
C ARG A 321 12.04 2.64 -5.37
N LEU A 322 11.54 1.80 -6.28
CA LEU A 322 12.20 0.54 -6.69
C LEU A 322 13.64 0.82 -7.14
N ILE A 323 13.83 1.77 -8.06
CA ILE A 323 15.13 2.09 -8.63
C ILE A 323 16.08 2.66 -7.56
N ASN A 324 15.59 3.54 -6.68
CA ASN A 324 16.40 4.08 -5.58
C ASN A 324 16.83 3.00 -4.59
N ASN A 325 15.91 2.10 -4.22
CA ASN A 325 16.22 0.95 -3.38
C ASN A 325 17.24 0.03 -4.06
N PHE A 326 17.10 -0.20 -5.37
CA PHE A 326 18.06 -0.99 -6.14
C PHE A 326 19.44 -0.38 -6.11
N TYR A 327 19.57 0.92 -6.42
CA TYR A 327 20.86 1.60 -6.42
C TYR A 327 21.55 1.55 -5.06
N LEU A 328 20.82 1.79 -3.98
CA LEU A 328 21.37 1.74 -2.62
C LEU A 328 21.82 0.31 -2.27
N ASN A 329 20.96 -0.69 -2.43
CA ASN A 329 21.31 -2.08 -2.11
C ASN A 329 22.44 -2.61 -2.99
N ASN A 330 22.46 -2.25 -4.27
CA ASN A 330 23.52 -2.64 -5.17
C ASN A 330 24.87 -2.05 -4.70
N LYS A 331 24.90 -0.78 -4.29
CA LYS A 331 26.10 -0.16 -3.72
C LYS A 331 26.55 -0.82 -2.42
N VAL A 332 25.62 -1.15 -1.52
CA VAL A 332 25.92 -1.88 -0.28
C VAL A 332 26.55 -3.24 -0.61
N ASN A 333 25.97 -3.99 -1.55
CA ASN A 333 26.50 -5.29 -1.98
C ASN A 333 27.92 -5.20 -2.53
N MET A 334 28.21 -4.18 -3.36
CA MET A 334 29.57 -3.93 -3.90
C MET A 334 30.59 -3.65 -2.79
N ILE A 335 30.23 -2.81 -1.81
CA ILE A 335 31.12 -2.42 -0.71
C ILE A 335 31.43 -3.62 0.19
N ILE A 336 30.42 -4.41 0.56
CA ILE A 336 30.59 -5.55 1.48
C ILE A 336 31.42 -6.67 0.84
N ASP A 337 31.29 -6.90 -0.46
CA ASP A 337 32.01 -7.98 -1.15
C ASP A 337 33.47 -7.65 -1.51
N ASN A 338 33.97 -6.45 -1.20
CA ASN A 338 35.25 -5.94 -1.72
C ASN A 338 35.37 -6.07 -3.26
N GLN A 339 34.23 -6.13 -3.96
CA GLN A 339 34.14 -6.35 -5.41
C GLN A 339 33.68 -5.08 -6.11
N THR A 340 34.26 -4.82 -7.28
CA THR A 340 33.98 -3.64 -8.10
C THR A 340 32.73 -3.74 -8.97
N ILE A 341 32.15 -4.94 -9.19
CA ILE A 341 31.00 -5.16 -10.09
C ILE A 341 30.15 -6.35 -9.60
N THR A 342 28.86 -6.12 -9.30
CA THR A 342 27.85 -7.19 -9.14
C THR A 342 27.46 -7.75 -10.51
N SER A 343 27.27 -9.07 -10.64
CA SER A 343 26.89 -9.64 -11.94
C SER A 343 25.48 -9.21 -12.35
N GLN A 344 25.16 -9.22 -13.65
CA GLN A 344 23.83 -8.86 -14.14
C GLN A 344 22.74 -9.78 -13.56
N ASN A 345 23.05 -11.06 -13.36
CA ASN A 345 22.16 -12.02 -12.71
C ASN A 345 21.91 -11.65 -11.24
N ASP A 346 22.94 -11.25 -10.49
CA ASP A 346 22.79 -10.80 -9.09
C ASP A 346 21.92 -9.55 -9.01
N GLN A 347 22.04 -8.64 -9.98
CA GLN A 347 21.22 -7.44 -10.07
C GLN A 347 19.74 -7.78 -10.35
N CYS A 348 19.47 -8.74 -11.25
CA CYS A 348 18.10 -9.23 -11.49
C CYS A 348 17.48 -9.85 -10.23
N ILE A 349 18.26 -10.67 -9.51
CA ILE A 349 17.83 -11.26 -8.24
C ILE A 349 17.52 -10.16 -7.21
N LEU A 350 18.39 -9.16 -7.10
CA LEU A 350 18.19 -8.03 -6.19
C LEU A 350 16.91 -7.25 -6.53
N ILE A 351 16.64 -6.99 -7.81
CA ILE A 351 15.41 -6.33 -8.24
C ILE A 351 14.19 -7.16 -7.85
N ALA A 352 14.22 -8.48 -8.08
CA ALA A 352 13.13 -9.37 -7.69
C ALA A 352 12.88 -9.35 -6.17
N ILE A 353 13.95 -9.33 -5.36
CA ILE A 353 13.84 -9.21 -3.90
C ILE A 353 13.26 -7.86 -3.48
N ILE A 354 13.65 -6.76 -4.09
CA ILE A 354 13.09 -5.43 -3.79
C ILE A 354 11.62 -5.34 -4.21
N CYS A 355 11.24 -5.95 -5.35
CA CYS A 355 9.84 -6.08 -5.75
C CYS A 355 9.04 -6.81 -4.66
N MET A 356 9.61 -7.87 -4.09
CA MET A 356 9.01 -8.64 -2.99
C MET A 356 8.86 -7.77 -1.73
N GLN A 357 9.87 -6.97 -1.38
CA GLN A 357 9.80 -6.03 -0.25
C GLN A 357 8.71 -4.96 -0.42
N LEU A 358 8.52 -4.46 -1.63
CA LEU A 358 7.60 -3.36 -1.92
C LEU A 358 6.14 -3.80 -2.09
N ALA A 359 5.90 -5.03 -2.58
CA ALA A 359 4.56 -5.51 -2.93
C ALA A 359 4.08 -6.73 -2.14
N CYS A 360 4.98 -7.55 -1.59
CA CYS A 360 4.64 -8.82 -0.95
C CYS A 360 5.46 -9.02 0.33
N GLN A 361 5.28 -8.10 1.29
CA GLN A 361 6.03 -8.13 2.54
C GLN A 361 5.92 -9.44 3.34
N PRO A 362 4.74 -10.07 3.48
CA PRO A 362 4.62 -11.35 4.16
C PRO A 362 5.50 -12.43 3.50
N LEU A 363 5.45 -12.51 2.18
CA LEU A 363 6.28 -13.41 1.39
C LEU A 363 7.77 -13.12 1.57
N TYR A 364 8.19 -11.84 1.57
CA TYR A 364 9.58 -11.46 1.82
C TYR A 364 10.09 -12.00 3.16
N ILE A 365 9.32 -11.78 4.24
CA ILE A 365 9.67 -12.23 5.57
C ILE A 365 9.76 -13.77 5.60
N THR A 366 8.79 -14.45 5.01
CA THR A 366 8.80 -15.92 4.92
C THR A 366 10.04 -16.43 4.19
N MET A 367 10.36 -15.89 3.02
CA MET A 367 11.55 -16.29 2.24
C MET A 367 12.86 -16.01 3.00
N ARG A 368 12.88 -14.97 3.82
CA ARG A 368 14.04 -14.54 4.60
C ARG A 368 14.37 -15.50 5.74
N TYR A 369 13.35 -15.98 6.45
CA TYR A 369 13.52 -16.69 7.72
C TYR A 369 13.14 -18.18 7.67
N SER A 370 12.36 -18.63 6.69
CA SER A 370 11.98 -20.05 6.59
C SER A 370 13.15 -20.93 6.12
N ASP A 371 13.34 -22.06 6.78
CA ASP A 371 14.25 -23.13 6.36
C ASP A 371 13.71 -23.91 5.15
N SER A 372 12.39 -23.88 4.93
CA SER A 372 11.68 -24.67 3.92
C SER A 372 11.51 -23.93 2.57
N LYS A 373 12.22 -22.80 2.37
CA LYS A 373 12.12 -21.97 1.15
C LYS A 373 12.41 -22.71 -0.16
N LEU A 374 13.32 -23.68 -0.16
CA LEU A 374 13.64 -24.47 -1.35
C LEU A 374 12.46 -25.36 -1.75
N GLU A 375 11.78 -25.95 -0.75
CA GLU A 375 10.57 -26.74 -0.97
C GLU A 375 9.46 -25.87 -1.56
N LEU A 376 9.27 -24.66 -1.01
CA LEU A 376 8.30 -23.70 -1.53
C LEU A 376 8.57 -23.31 -2.99
N LEU A 377 9.83 -22.98 -3.33
CA LEU A 377 10.21 -22.58 -4.70
C LEU A 377 10.15 -23.73 -5.71
N ASN A 378 10.24 -24.99 -5.27
CA ASN A 378 10.17 -26.15 -6.16
C ASN A 378 8.76 -26.76 -6.26
N LYS A 379 7.83 -26.41 -5.37
CA LYS A 379 6.43 -26.80 -5.51
C LYS A 379 5.84 -26.16 -6.78
N VAL A 380 4.97 -26.90 -7.45
CA VAL A 380 4.15 -26.33 -8.53
C VAL A 380 3.23 -25.30 -7.89
N VAL A 381 3.24 -24.08 -8.42
CA VAL A 381 2.36 -23.03 -7.94
C VAL A 381 0.93 -23.36 -8.35
N GLU A 382 0.12 -23.72 -7.36
CA GLU A 382 -1.32 -23.88 -7.44
C GLU A 382 -1.97 -22.84 -6.52
N GLU A 383 -3.22 -22.50 -6.79
CA GLU A 383 -3.98 -21.53 -5.99
C GLU A 383 -4.02 -21.95 -4.51
N GLY A 384 -3.52 -21.09 -3.63
CA GLY A 384 -3.42 -21.34 -2.19
C GLY A 384 -2.12 -22.00 -1.75
N LEU A 385 -1.12 -22.21 -2.63
CA LEU A 385 0.17 -22.80 -2.28
C LEU A 385 0.84 -22.06 -1.12
N PHE A 386 0.94 -20.73 -1.21
CA PHE A 386 1.57 -19.93 -0.17
C PHE A 386 0.78 -19.99 1.13
N VAL A 387 -0.55 -19.99 1.07
CA VAL A 387 -1.42 -20.13 2.26
C VAL A 387 -1.21 -21.48 2.94
N ASP A 388 -1.11 -22.56 2.16
CA ASP A 388 -0.87 -23.89 2.69
C ASP A 388 0.55 -24.03 3.24
N PHE A 389 1.55 -23.48 2.57
CA PHE A 389 2.92 -23.40 3.07
C PHE A 389 2.99 -22.62 4.39
N LEU A 390 2.34 -21.45 4.42
CA LEU A 390 2.16 -20.67 5.62
C LEU A 390 1.53 -21.57 6.69
N ARG A 391 0.37 -22.17 6.49
CA ARG A 391 -0.28 -23.08 7.46
C ARG A 391 0.63 -24.22 7.94
N GLU A 392 1.49 -24.76 7.08
CA GLU A 392 2.48 -25.78 7.43
C GLU A 392 3.61 -25.22 8.33
N GLU A 393 4.05 -23.99 8.09
CA GLU A 393 5.10 -23.27 8.85
C GLU A 393 4.55 -22.46 10.07
N PHE A 394 3.23 -22.26 10.18
CA PHE A 394 2.53 -21.29 11.05
C PHE A 394 2.49 -21.62 12.55
N ILE A 395 3.57 -22.16 13.12
CA ILE A 395 3.80 -22.07 14.56
C ILE A 395 4.47 -20.74 14.92
N GLU A 396 5.12 -20.07 13.97
CA GLU A 396 5.94 -18.88 14.28
C GLU A 396 5.38 -17.54 13.76
N LEU A 397 4.43 -17.55 12.82
CA LEU A 397 4.01 -16.31 12.13
C LEU A 397 2.81 -15.59 12.76
N GLU A 398 2.19 -16.15 13.82
CA GLU A 398 1.29 -15.39 14.72
C GLU A 398 2.01 -14.18 15.37
N SER A 399 3.36 -14.17 15.36
CA SER A 399 4.19 -13.06 15.81
C SER A 399 4.38 -11.93 14.78
N LEU A 400 3.99 -12.12 13.51
CA LEU A 400 4.33 -11.18 12.44
C LEU A 400 3.40 -9.98 12.29
N ASN A 401 2.27 -9.92 13.02
CA ASN A 401 1.24 -8.89 12.79
C ASN A 401 0.98 -8.70 11.28
N LEU A 402 0.78 -9.79 10.54
CA LEU A 402 0.33 -9.70 9.16
C LEU A 402 -1.01 -8.95 9.21
N PHE A 403 -1.04 -7.73 8.67
CA PHE A 403 -2.18 -6.84 8.81
C PHE A 403 -3.42 -7.51 8.20
N GLU A 404 -4.59 -7.39 8.85
CA GLU A 404 -5.85 -7.95 8.33
C GLU A 404 -6.13 -7.46 6.88
N GLU A 405 -5.71 -6.23 6.54
CA GLU A 405 -5.79 -5.67 5.18
C GLU A 405 -4.94 -6.42 4.12
N ASP A 406 -3.78 -6.97 4.49
CA ASP A 406 -2.94 -7.75 3.58
C ASP A 406 -3.57 -9.13 3.31
N THR A 407 -4.35 -9.67 4.25
CA THR A 407 -4.96 -11.00 4.13
C THR A 407 -6.25 -11.04 3.31
N GLU A 408 -7.01 -9.94 3.24
CA GLU A 408 -8.37 -9.97 2.69
C GLU A 408 -8.46 -9.96 1.16
N ASN A 409 -7.40 -9.60 0.41
CA ASN A 409 -7.44 -9.51 -1.06
C ASN A 409 -6.17 -9.90 -1.84
N SER A 410 -5.17 -10.56 -1.22
CA SER A 410 -3.81 -10.67 -1.82
C SER A 410 -3.19 -12.08 -1.94
N MET A 411 -3.83 -13.15 -1.46
CA MET A 411 -3.12 -14.45 -1.38
C MET A 411 -2.79 -15.06 -2.75
N ASP A 412 -3.71 -15.03 -3.72
CA ASP A 412 -3.44 -15.44 -5.11
C ASP A 412 -2.35 -14.60 -5.77
N SER A 413 -2.17 -13.36 -5.29
CA SER A 413 -1.12 -12.47 -5.79
C SER A 413 0.27 -12.92 -5.31
N TYR A 414 0.37 -13.57 -4.14
CA TYR A 414 1.64 -14.11 -3.62
C TYR A 414 2.05 -15.38 -4.36
N ASP A 415 1.10 -16.25 -4.68
CA ASP A 415 1.36 -17.43 -5.52
C ASP A 415 1.90 -17.00 -6.89
N ARG A 416 1.25 -16.02 -7.53
CA ARG A 416 1.73 -15.48 -8.81
C ARG A 416 3.10 -14.79 -8.69
N PHE A 417 3.37 -14.12 -7.56
CA PHE A 417 4.70 -13.55 -7.31
C PHE A 417 5.76 -14.65 -7.21
N LEU A 418 5.46 -15.73 -6.49
CA LEU A 418 6.34 -16.89 -6.34
C LEU A 418 6.70 -17.51 -7.69
N ASP A 419 5.75 -17.60 -8.63
CA ASP A 419 6.00 -18.07 -10.00
C ASP A 419 7.04 -17.22 -10.73
N TYR A 420 6.88 -15.89 -10.71
CA TYR A 420 7.85 -14.97 -11.32
C TYR A 420 9.22 -15.09 -10.65
N LEU A 421 9.26 -15.11 -9.31
CA LEU A 421 10.49 -15.25 -8.55
C LEU A 421 11.21 -16.56 -8.89
N ARG A 422 10.50 -17.68 -8.90
CA ARG A 422 11.01 -19.00 -9.26
C ARG A 422 11.60 -18.99 -10.67
N THR A 423 10.87 -18.42 -11.64
CA THR A 423 11.31 -18.34 -13.03
C THR A 423 12.59 -17.51 -13.17
N ILE A 424 12.65 -16.34 -12.52
CA ILE A 424 13.84 -15.49 -12.49
C ILE A 424 15.03 -16.23 -11.85
N LEU A 425 14.81 -16.97 -10.75
CA LEU A 425 15.86 -17.78 -10.13
C LEU A 425 16.35 -18.88 -11.08
N LEU A 426 15.46 -19.62 -11.74
CA LEU A 426 15.85 -20.63 -12.73
C LEU A 426 16.69 -20.00 -13.87
N LEU A 427 16.29 -18.85 -14.39
CA LEU A 427 17.02 -18.17 -15.47
C LEU A 427 18.37 -17.57 -15.03
N THR A 428 18.56 -17.31 -13.72
CA THR A 428 19.76 -16.63 -13.20
C THR A 428 20.77 -17.58 -12.56
N VAL A 429 20.32 -18.61 -11.83
CA VAL A 429 21.18 -19.49 -11.02
C VAL A 429 21.17 -20.97 -11.43
N ASN A 430 20.12 -21.48 -12.10
CA ASN A 430 20.01 -22.90 -12.48
C ASN A 430 20.86 -23.22 -13.73
N LYS A 431 22.14 -23.52 -13.51
CA LYS A 431 23.14 -23.69 -14.59
C LYS A 431 22.92 -24.91 -15.48
N ASP A 432 22.24 -25.93 -14.96
CA ASP A 432 22.00 -27.21 -15.64
C ASP A 432 20.67 -27.27 -16.40
N ARG A 433 19.81 -26.25 -16.25
CA ARG A 433 18.51 -26.10 -16.92
C ARG A 433 17.59 -27.31 -16.72
N ASN A 434 17.71 -27.99 -15.58
CA ASN A 434 16.90 -29.14 -15.24
C ASN A 434 15.47 -28.73 -14.77
N GLY A 435 15.24 -27.43 -14.56
CA GLY A 435 13.95 -26.87 -14.14
C GLY A 435 13.66 -27.01 -12.63
N VAL A 436 14.65 -27.41 -11.84
CA VAL A 436 14.55 -27.66 -10.39
C VAL A 436 15.69 -26.93 -9.69
N LEU A 437 15.36 -26.08 -8.72
CA LEU A 437 16.36 -25.37 -7.94
C LEU A 437 17.01 -26.32 -6.93
N GLU A 438 18.32 -26.22 -6.75
CA GLU A 438 19.07 -26.94 -5.71
C GLU A 438 19.53 -25.99 -4.60
N GLU A 439 19.92 -26.52 -3.43
CA GLU A 439 20.47 -25.69 -2.34
C GLU A 439 21.70 -24.87 -2.78
N ALA A 440 22.53 -25.43 -3.66
CA ALA A 440 23.69 -24.76 -4.22
C ALA A 440 23.29 -23.51 -5.04
N ASP A 441 22.18 -23.59 -5.79
CA ASP A 441 21.66 -22.49 -6.61
C ASP A 441 21.16 -21.33 -5.74
N LEU A 442 20.57 -21.63 -4.58
CA LEU A 442 20.05 -20.61 -3.66
C LEU A 442 21.13 -19.90 -2.84
N SER A 443 22.40 -20.34 -2.88
CA SER A 443 23.48 -19.72 -2.11
C SER A 443 23.64 -18.21 -2.41
N VAL A 444 23.57 -17.84 -3.69
CA VAL A 444 23.65 -16.45 -4.15
C VAL A 444 22.39 -15.67 -3.77
N TYR A 445 21.22 -16.24 -4.01
CA TYR A 445 19.93 -15.65 -3.63
C TYR A 445 19.88 -15.32 -2.13
N ASN A 446 20.22 -16.27 -1.27
CA ASN A 446 20.22 -16.10 0.18
C ASN A 446 21.21 -15.03 0.64
N LYS A 447 22.37 -14.93 -0.02
CA LYS A 447 23.37 -13.90 0.26
C LYS A 447 22.82 -12.49 -0.05
N ILE A 448 22.15 -12.32 -1.19
CA ILE A 448 21.54 -11.04 -1.59
C ILE A 448 20.34 -10.70 -0.69
N LEU A 449 19.47 -11.67 -0.44
CA LEU A 449 18.29 -11.53 0.43
C LEU A 449 18.66 -11.10 1.85
N LYS A 450 19.74 -11.67 2.41
CA LYS A 450 20.24 -11.27 3.73
C LYS A 450 20.70 -9.81 3.78
N ARG A 451 21.19 -9.27 2.67
CA ARG A 451 21.75 -7.92 2.61
C ARG A 451 20.70 -6.86 2.30
N SER A 452 19.62 -7.23 1.62
CA SER A 452 18.51 -6.33 1.31
C SER A 452 17.72 -5.87 2.55
N ASP A 453 17.92 -6.51 3.71
CA ASP A 453 17.25 -6.16 4.98
C ASP A 453 17.45 -4.69 5.37
N MET A 454 18.53 -4.04 4.92
CA MET A 454 18.87 -2.65 5.29
C MET A 454 17.87 -1.61 4.79
N THR A 455 17.14 -1.89 3.70
CA THR A 455 16.13 -1.00 3.13
C THR A 455 14.71 -1.45 3.41
N ASN A 456 14.52 -2.51 4.20
CA ASN A 456 13.19 -2.95 4.58
C ASN A 456 12.59 -1.98 5.60
N VAL A 457 11.47 -1.34 5.23
CA VAL A 457 10.85 -0.26 6.01
C VAL A 457 10.06 -0.80 7.21
N SER A 458 9.64 -2.07 7.19
CA SER A 458 8.89 -2.68 8.29
C SER A 458 9.82 -3.38 9.29
N GLN A 459 10.67 -2.60 9.95
CA GLN A 459 11.22 -3.01 11.24
C GLN A 459 10.21 -2.66 12.35
N SER A 460 9.09 -3.39 12.40
CA SER A 460 8.72 -3.92 13.70
C SER A 460 9.81 -4.95 14.00
N GLN A 461 10.49 -4.85 15.13
CA GLN A 461 11.50 -5.84 15.52
C GLN A 461 10.87 -7.24 15.58
N VAL A 462 10.83 -7.96 14.46
CA VAL A 462 10.76 -9.40 14.47
C VAL A 462 12.18 -9.83 14.88
N LYS A 463 12.47 -9.71 16.17
CA LYS A 463 13.53 -10.51 16.77
C LYS A 463 13.03 -11.95 16.69
N MET A 464 13.30 -12.62 15.57
CA MET A 464 13.51 -14.05 15.67
C MET A 464 14.80 -14.20 16.46
N ASN A 465 14.66 -14.58 17.73
CA ASN A 465 15.79 -14.85 18.59
C ASN A 465 16.72 -15.81 17.84
N ASN A 466 17.98 -15.41 17.67
CA ASN A 466 18.99 -16.31 17.16
C ASN A 466 18.96 -17.60 18.01
N ASP A 467 19.25 -18.76 17.43
CA ASP A 467 19.27 -20.05 18.15
C ASP A 467 20.15 -20.02 19.43
N GLU A 468 21.06 -19.05 19.56
CA GLU A 468 21.90 -18.81 20.74
C GLU A 468 21.17 -18.19 21.94
N ASP A 469 20.00 -17.56 21.75
CA ASP A 469 19.15 -16.94 22.80
C ASP A 469 17.93 -17.81 23.18
N LEU A 470 17.75 -18.98 22.55
CA LEU A 470 16.64 -19.87 22.85
C LEU A 470 17.05 -20.81 24.00
N GLY A 471 16.36 -20.70 25.14
CA GLY A 471 16.62 -21.51 26.33
C GLY A 471 16.63 -23.02 26.05
N GLU A 472 17.25 -23.79 26.96
CA GLU A 472 17.41 -25.25 26.81
C GLU A 472 16.06 -25.95 26.54
N ILE A 473 16.11 -26.99 25.70
CA ILE A 473 14.93 -27.82 25.41
C ILE A 473 14.49 -28.51 26.70
N VAL A 474 13.26 -28.24 27.10
CA VAL A 474 12.64 -28.83 28.29
C VAL A 474 11.48 -29.74 27.90
N ASN A 475 11.23 -30.75 28.74
CA ASN A 475 10.04 -31.58 28.63
C ASN A 475 8.92 -30.92 29.44
N VAL A 476 7.93 -30.36 28.75
CA VAL A 476 6.77 -29.71 29.37
C VAL A 476 5.59 -30.67 29.34
N LYS A 477 4.87 -30.84 30.45
CA LYS A 477 3.66 -31.68 30.43
C LYS A 477 2.66 -31.13 29.39
N LEU A 478 1.95 -32.03 28.72
CA LEU A 478 1.00 -31.67 27.67
C LEU A 478 -0.01 -30.59 28.13
N LEU A 479 -0.57 -30.73 29.32
CA LEU A 479 -1.52 -29.77 29.88
C LEU A 479 -0.87 -28.43 30.25
N ASP A 480 0.34 -28.46 30.81
CA ASP A 480 1.08 -27.23 31.18
C ASP A 480 1.48 -26.44 29.93
N PHE A 481 1.86 -27.14 28.87
CA PHE A 481 2.14 -26.55 27.56
C PHE A 481 0.88 -25.89 26.98
N ILE A 482 -0.27 -26.58 26.99
CA ILE A 482 -1.55 -26.04 26.48
C ILE A 482 -1.95 -24.77 27.23
N ASN A 483 -1.82 -24.77 28.56
CA ASN A 483 -2.17 -23.62 29.40
C ASN A 483 -1.20 -22.45 29.26
N ASN A 484 0.03 -22.70 28.80
CA ASN A 484 1.09 -21.71 28.66
C ASN A 484 1.65 -21.66 27.24
N ILE A 485 0.78 -21.83 26.23
CA ILE A 485 1.21 -22.02 24.85
C ILE A 485 2.03 -20.85 24.27
N LYS A 486 1.83 -19.65 24.82
CA LYS A 486 2.59 -18.45 24.47
C LYS A 486 4.01 -18.41 25.04
N LYS A 487 4.33 -19.30 26.00
CA LYS A 487 5.64 -19.38 26.66
C LYS A 487 6.53 -20.49 26.10
N TYR A 488 6.03 -21.29 25.15
CA TYR A 488 6.72 -22.50 24.72
C TYR A 488 6.61 -22.73 23.22
N GLN A 489 7.72 -23.10 22.59
CA GLN A 489 7.84 -23.44 21.17
C GLN A 489 8.23 -24.92 21.00
N LEU A 490 7.58 -25.65 20.09
CA LEU A 490 7.77 -27.10 19.93
C LEU A 490 9.02 -27.46 19.11
N GLU A 491 9.70 -28.56 19.48
CA GLU A 491 10.84 -29.09 18.72
C GLU A 491 10.38 -29.86 17.46
N LYS A 492 10.78 -29.41 16.26
CA LYS A 492 10.25 -29.88 14.96
C LYS A 492 10.47 -31.39 14.64
N LYS A 493 11.55 -32.02 15.11
CA LYS A 493 11.87 -33.43 14.75
C LYS A 493 11.26 -34.48 15.68
N GLN A 494 11.19 -34.21 16.98
CA GLN A 494 10.77 -35.16 18.02
C GLN A 494 10.08 -34.42 19.16
N THR A 495 8.82 -34.10 18.94
CA THR A 495 8.09 -33.23 19.85
C THR A 495 7.45 -33.97 21.02
N LEU A 496 7.14 -35.26 20.91
CA LEU A 496 6.43 -36.01 21.97
C LEU A 496 7.37 -36.90 22.76
N VAL A 497 7.22 -36.87 24.07
CA VAL A 497 7.78 -37.85 25.00
C VAL A 497 6.62 -38.51 25.72
N TYR A 498 6.52 -39.83 25.63
CA TYR A 498 5.47 -40.60 26.28
C TYR A 498 6.08 -41.62 27.22
N LYS A 499 5.61 -41.63 28.47
CA LYS A 499 6.17 -42.46 29.54
C LYS A 499 5.12 -43.28 30.28
N ASN A 500 5.04 -44.59 30.02
CA ASN A 500 4.19 -45.52 30.77
C ASN A 500 5.02 -46.74 31.21
N SER A 501 4.49 -47.50 32.17
CA SER A 501 4.98 -48.80 32.69
C SER A 501 5.44 -49.82 31.64
N HIS A 502 5.02 -49.68 30.38
CA HIS A 502 5.35 -50.58 29.26
C HIS A 502 6.02 -49.91 28.07
N ASN A 503 6.11 -48.57 28.03
CA ASN A 503 6.63 -47.83 26.88
C ASN A 503 7.23 -46.49 27.35
N ASP A 504 8.54 -46.35 27.19
CA ASP A 504 9.26 -45.08 27.34
C ASP A 504 9.89 -44.75 25.98
N GLY A 505 9.41 -43.70 25.33
CA GLY A 505 9.93 -43.34 24.00
C GLY A 505 9.76 -41.87 23.66
N ILE A 506 10.67 -41.41 22.80
CA ILE A 506 10.61 -40.09 22.17
C ILE A 506 10.15 -40.30 20.73
N TYR A 507 9.08 -39.60 20.35
CA TYR A 507 8.39 -39.80 19.09
C TYR A 507 8.23 -38.46 18.36
N ASN A 508 8.17 -38.52 17.03
CA ASN A 508 7.53 -37.44 16.31
C ASN A 508 6.02 -37.41 16.63
N MET A 509 5.36 -36.27 16.41
CA MET A 509 3.95 -36.10 16.82
C MET A 509 3.02 -37.16 16.23
N LYS A 510 3.26 -37.61 14.99
CA LYS A 510 2.43 -38.60 14.30
C LYS A 510 2.56 -40.00 14.92
N GLU A 511 3.79 -40.49 15.09
CA GLU A 511 4.07 -41.80 15.67
C GLU A 511 3.64 -41.86 17.15
N GLY A 512 3.93 -40.80 17.91
CA GLY A 512 3.56 -40.71 19.31
C GLY A 512 2.05 -40.77 19.49
N PHE A 513 1.29 -40.03 18.66
CA PHE A 513 -0.17 -40.08 18.67
C PHE A 513 -0.69 -41.51 18.48
N GLN A 514 -0.14 -42.25 17.53
CA GLN A 514 -0.54 -43.64 17.26
C GLN A 514 -0.27 -44.56 18.46
N VAL A 515 0.93 -44.45 19.04
CA VAL A 515 1.34 -45.27 20.20
C VAL A 515 0.45 -44.99 21.41
N ILE A 516 0.23 -43.71 21.72
CA ILE A 516 -0.53 -43.28 22.91
C ILE A 516 -2.01 -43.66 22.79
N VAL A 517 -2.63 -43.43 21.63
CA VAL A 517 -4.03 -43.79 21.42
C VAL A 517 -4.23 -45.30 21.43
N ASN A 518 -3.31 -46.07 20.83
CA ASN A 518 -3.35 -47.53 20.94
C ASN A 518 -3.29 -47.98 22.40
N ASP A 519 -2.45 -47.34 23.21
CA ASP A 519 -2.34 -47.68 24.64
C ASP A 519 -3.62 -47.30 25.42
N ALA A 520 -4.23 -46.16 25.11
CA ALA A 520 -5.49 -45.71 25.71
C ALA A 520 -6.67 -46.63 25.40
N VAL A 521 -6.66 -47.32 24.26
CA VAL A 521 -7.78 -48.14 23.78
C VAL A 521 -7.60 -49.65 24.10
N LYS A 522 -6.44 -50.08 24.63
CA LYS A 522 -6.19 -51.49 25.03
C LYS A 522 -7.16 -52.02 26.11
N GLY A 523 -7.73 -51.15 26.94
CA GLY A 523 -8.77 -51.51 27.90
C GLY A 523 -10.16 -51.56 27.26
N LYS A 524 -10.75 -52.76 27.16
CA LYS A 524 -12.00 -53.03 26.39
C LYS A 524 -13.24 -52.18 26.74
N GLU A 525 -13.26 -51.43 27.85
CA GLU A 525 -14.40 -50.57 28.23
C GLU A 525 -14.56 -49.28 27.40
N HIS A 526 -13.50 -48.79 26.75
CA HIS A 526 -13.52 -47.47 26.09
C HIS A 526 -13.82 -47.56 24.58
N ILE A 527 -13.76 -48.77 24.02
CA ILE A 527 -14.03 -49.05 22.60
C ILE A 527 -15.51 -48.82 22.24
N GLU A 528 -16.45 -49.09 23.16
CA GLU A 528 -17.88 -48.84 22.88
C GLU A 528 -18.23 -47.35 22.83
N LYS A 529 -17.51 -46.49 23.57
CA LYS A 529 -17.70 -45.02 23.55
C LYS A 529 -17.38 -44.43 22.17
N LEU A 530 -16.34 -44.95 21.51
CA LEU A 530 -15.94 -44.55 20.16
C LEU A 530 -16.89 -45.04 19.05
N LYS A 531 -17.66 -46.11 19.30
CA LYS A 531 -18.59 -46.70 18.32
C LYS A 531 -19.93 -45.94 18.22
N SER A 532 -20.31 -45.18 19.24
CA SER A 532 -21.53 -44.37 19.20
C SER A 532 -21.29 -43.04 18.50
N VAL A 533 -21.87 -42.87 17.31
CA VAL A 533 -21.79 -41.63 16.50
C VAL A 533 -22.30 -40.40 17.25
N ASP A 534 -23.14 -40.58 18.28
CA ASP A 534 -23.73 -39.50 19.09
C ASP A 534 -22.82 -39.00 20.23
N GLY A 535 -21.84 -39.80 20.69
CA GLY A 535 -20.91 -39.41 21.76
C GLY A 535 -19.82 -38.43 21.31
N LEU A 536 -19.44 -38.48 20.03
CA LEU A 536 -18.39 -37.65 19.43
C LEU A 536 -18.92 -36.34 18.82
N LYS A 537 -20.17 -36.32 18.34
CA LYS A 537 -20.82 -35.10 17.82
C LYS A 537 -21.11 -34.06 18.91
N ASN A 538 -21.32 -34.49 20.16
CA ASN A 538 -21.71 -33.63 21.28
C ASN A 538 -20.55 -33.15 22.18
N SER A 539 -19.30 -33.56 21.90
CA SER A 539 -18.15 -33.32 22.79
C SER A 539 -17.25 -32.13 22.41
N ASN A 540 -17.65 -31.27 21.46
CA ASN A 540 -16.80 -30.20 20.89
C ASN A 540 -15.50 -30.72 20.20
N ILE A 541 -15.35 -32.03 20.02
CA ILE A 541 -14.21 -32.67 19.34
C ILE A 541 -14.33 -32.55 17.79
N ALA A 542 -15.53 -32.22 17.28
CA ALA A 542 -15.97 -32.57 15.92
C ALA A 542 -16.00 -31.43 14.87
N ARG A 543 -15.06 -30.49 14.85
CA ARG A 543 -14.90 -29.62 13.65
C ARG A 543 -13.67 -29.92 12.80
N THR A 544 -12.68 -30.66 13.32
CA THR A 544 -11.39 -30.90 12.65
C THR A 544 -10.88 -32.34 12.66
N MET A 545 -11.57 -33.27 13.35
CA MET A 545 -11.24 -34.70 13.34
C MET A 545 -12.43 -35.54 12.90
N TYR A 546 -12.22 -36.44 11.93
CA TYR A 546 -13.25 -37.35 11.41
C TYR A 546 -12.94 -38.78 11.85
N PHE A 547 -13.73 -39.29 12.79
CA PHE A 547 -13.68 -40.70 13.19
C PHE A 547 -14.58 -41.49 12.24
N ARG A 548 -14.02 -42.40 11.43
CA ARG A 548 -14.82 -43.22 10.51
C ARG A 548 -14.39 -44.68 10.57
N LEU A 549 -15.22 -45.51 11.20
CA LEU A 549 -14.97 -46.95 11.31
C LEU A 549 -15.34 -47.69 10.00
N LEU A 550 -14.80 -47.27 8.85
CA LEU A 550 -15.06 -47.89 7.53
C LEU A 550 -13.75 -48.32 6.86
N PRO A 551 -13.73 -49.44 6.10
CA PRO A 551 -12.57 -49.82 5.28
C PRO A 551 -12.20 -48.72 4.28
N GLU A 552 -10.90 -48.55 4.00
CA GLU A 552 -10.38 -47.53 3.07
C GLU A 552 -11.01 -47.60 1.66
N SER A 553 -11.44 -48.79 1.24
CA SER A 553 -12.12 -49.02 -0.04
C SER A 553 -13.45 -48.28 -0.19
N GLU A 554 -14.06 -47.83 0.90
CA GLU A 554 -15.36 -47.14 0.90
C GLU A 554 -15.24 -45.61 0.95
N TRP A 555 -14.04 -45.07 0.75
CA TRP A 555 -13.74 -43.64 0.94
C TRP A 555 -13.82 -42.83 -0.36
N SER A 556 -14.29 -41.58 -0.27
CA SER A 556 -14.28 -40.63 -1.39
C SER A 556 -12.89 -40.07 -1.68
N ASP A 557 -12.66 -39.55 -2.89
CA ASP A 557 -11.35 -39.05 -3.30
C ASP A 557 -10.94 -37.76 -2.57
N ALA A 558 -11.91 -36.93 -2.16
CA ALA A 558 -11.65 -35.79 -1.27
C ALA A 558 -11.13 -36.26 0.10
N GLU A 559 -11.64 -37.38 0.61
CA GLU A 559 -11.23 -37.92 1.91
C GLU A 559 -9.85 -38.56 1.85
N LYS A 560 -9.46 -39.18 0.74
CA LYS A 560 -8.12 -39.77 0.54
C LYS A 560 -6.98 -38.76 0.62
N LYS A 561 -7.25 -37.46 0.46
CA LYS A 561 -6.25 -36.37 0.54
C LYS A 561 -5.74 -36.05 1.95
N TYR A 562 -6.39 -36.52 3.02
CA TYR A 562 -5.96 -36.27 4.40
C TYR A 562 -4.91 -37.28 4.89
N LYS A 563 -3.97 -36.86 5.77
CA LYS A 563 -2.98 -37.76 6.39
C LYS A 563 -3.70 -38.80 7.28
N THR A 564 -3.69 -40.07 6.87
CA THR A 564 -4.32 -41.18 7.60
C THR A 564 -3.42 -41.71 8.72
N LEU A 565 -4.02 -42.06 9.86
CA LEU A 565 -3.39 -42.84 10.93
C LEU A 565 -4.17 -44.15 11.08
N GLU A 566 -3.53 -45.26 10.71
CA GLU A 566 -4.14 -46.60 10.79
C GLU A 566 -3.82 -47.24 12.14
N PHE A 567 -4.83 -47.80 12.81
CA PHE A 567 -4.63 -48.50 14.07
C PHE A 567 -4.47 -50.01 13.82
N GLY A 568 -3.55 -50.64 14.55
CA GLY A 568 -3.06 -52.00 14.30
C GLY A 568 -4.01 -53.15 14.67
N ASN A 569 -5.29 -52.89 14.92
CA ASN A 569 -6.32 -53.93 15.07
C ASN A 569 -7.32 -53.81 13.93
N GLN A 570 -7.24 -54.71 12.95
CA GLN A 570 -8.03 -54.72 11.71
C GLN A 570 -9.57 -54.73 11.91
N GLU A 571 -10.07 -54.92 13.14
CA GLU A 571 -11.50 -54.86 13.48
C GLU A 571 -12.00 -53.45 13.85
N ILE A 572 -11.12 -52.47 14.05
CA ILE A 572 -11.48 -51.11 14.44
C ILE A 572 -11.07 -50.21 13.27
N GLY A 573 -12.04 -49.74 12.49
CA GLY A 573 -11.77 -48.96 11.27
C GLY A 573 -10.92 -47.70 11.48
N THR A 574 -10.54 -47.08 10.37
CA THR A 574 -9.47 -46.10 10.27
C THR A 574 -9.85 -44.70 10.81
N VAL A 575 -9.01 -44.10 11.64
CA VAL A 575 -9.23 -42.71 12.10
C VAL A 575 -8.43 -41.75 11.24
N LYS A 576 -9.12 -40.75 10.67
CA LYS A 576 -8.50 -39.68 9.90
C LYS A 576 -8.49 -38.40 10.69
N LEU A 577 -7.30 -37.84 10.84
CA LEU A 577 -7.08 -36.62 11.58
C LEU A 577 -6.81 -35.49 10.59
N GLY A 578 -7.45 -34.33 10.79
CA GLY A 578 -7.19 -33.11 10.01
C GLY A 578 -5.79 -32.53 10.27
N HIS A 579 -5.40 -31.52 9.48
CA HIS A 579 -4.01 -31.13 9.17
C HIS A 579 -3.01 -30.90 10.33
N SER A 580 -1.76 -31.26 10.03
CA SER A 580 -0.45 -30.98 10.64
C SER A 580 -0.22 -31.33 12.12
N PHE A 581 0.20 -32.58 12.38
CA PHE A 581 0.79 -33.05 13.64
C PHE A 581 2.16 -32.40 13.89
N GLY A 582 2.15 -31.22 14.52
CA GLY A 582 3.38 -30.50 14.85
C GLY A 582 3.17 -29.24 15.67
N ASN A 583 1.93 -28.77 15.81
CA ASN A 583 1.61 -27.46 16.35
C ASN A 583 0.86 -27.50 17.70
N ALA A 584 0.74 -26.31 18.27
CA ALA A 584 -0.06 -25.98 19.45
C ALA A 584 -1.48 -26.58 19.43
N GLU A 585 -2.16 -26.50 18.28
CA GLU A 585 -3.51 -27.03 18.14
C GLU A 585 -3.51 -28.56 18.14
N SER A 586 -2.51 -29.22 17.55
CA SER A 586 -2.35 -30.67 17.62
C SER A 586 -2.17 -31.19 19.04
N ALA A 587 -1.43 -30.46 19.88
CA ALA A 587 -1.32 -30.76 21.31
C ALA A 587 -2.69 -30.67 22.01
N ARG A 588 -3.48 -29.63 21.72
CA ARG A 588 -4.86 -29.50 22.25
C ARG A 588 -5.79 -30.61 21.76
N GLN A 589 -5.68 -31.00 20.50
CA GLN A 589 -6.49 -32.08 19.92
C GLN A 589 -6.11 -33.43 20.53
N LEU A 590 -4.82 -33.73 20.68
CA LEU A 590 -4.32 -34.90 21.41
C LEU A 590 -4.88 -34.92 22.84
N TYR A 591 -4.78 -33.80 23.57
CA TYR A 591 -5.34 -33.68 24.92
C TYR A 591 -6.84 -33.94 24.96
N ARG A 592 -7.63 -33.36 24.04
CA ARG A 592 -9.09 -33.55 23.98
C ARG A 592 -9.47 -35.02 23.71
N VAL A 593 -8.81 -35.66 22.75
CA VAL A 593 -9.04 -37.06 22.41
C VAL A 593 -8.71 -37.96 23.59
N LEU A 594 -7.56 -37.75 24.22
CA LEU A 594 -7.14 -38.58 25.34
C LEU A 594 -7.97 -38.32 26.59
N ASN A 595 -8.33 -37.08 26.91
CA ASN A 595 -9.20 -36.80 28.05
C ASN A 595 -10.59 -37.44 27.86
N TYR A 596 -11.05 -37.60 26.62
CA TYR A 596 -12.27 -38.33 26.29
C TYR A 596 -12.12 -39.86 26.41
N LEU A 597 -10.96 -40.40 26.00
CA LEU A 597 -10.67 -41.84 26.00
C LEU A 597 -10.22 -42.37 27.35
N ASN A 598 -9.32 -41.68 28.03
CA ASN A 598 -8.80 -41.99 29.36
C ASN A 598 -8.00 -40.79 29.90
N SER A 599 -8.53 -40.09 30.91
CA SER A 599 -7.92 -38.91 31.50
C SER A 599 -6.56 -39.17 32.17
N ASP A 600 -6.30 -40.41 32.61
CA ASP A 600 -5.13 -40.71 33.44
C ASP A 600 -3.84 -40.78 32.61
N ILE A 601 -3.95 -41.24 31.35
CA ILE A 601 -2.82 -41.37 30.41
C ILE A 601 -2.25 -40.00 30.00
N VAL A 602 -3.06 -38.94 30.09
CA VAL A 602 -2.64 -37.58 29.71
C VAL A 602 -1.49 -37.08 30.59
N ASN A 603 -1.41 -37.55 31.85
CA ASN A 603 -0.37 -37.14 32.79
C ASN A 603 1.02 -37.65 32.43
N ASP A 604 1.08 -38.65 31.56
CA ASP A 604 2.28 -39.36 31.13
C ASP A 604 2.85 -38.83 29.81
N ILE A 605 2.30 -37.72 29.30
CA ILE A 605 2.66 -37.12 28.03
C ILE A 605 3.34 -35.77 28.24
N TYR A 606 4.52 -35.65 27.64
CA TYR A 606 5.32 -34.45 27.64
C TYR A 606 5.62 -34.02 26.21
N LEU A 607 5.81 -32.72 26.04
CA LEU A 607 6.24 -32.09 24.81
C LEU A 607 7.66 -31.57 24.99
N ARG A 608 8.57 -31.92 24.06
CA ARG A 608 9.87 -31.25 23.96
C ARG A 608 9.61 -29.86 23.40
N ALA A 609 9.81 -28.86 24.25
CA ALA A 609 9.59 -27.48 23.90
C ALA A 609 10.72 -26.60 24.44
N ARG A 610 10.95 -25.47 23.77
CA ARG A 610 11.85 -24.41 24.23
C ARG A 610 11.02 -23.30 24.86
N PRO A 611 11.44 -22.72 26.01
CA PRO A 611 10.81 -21.53 26.54
C PRO A 611 10.99 -20.36 25.57
N VAL A 612 9.93 -19.57 25.39
CA VAL A 612 9.94 -18.30 24.65
C VAL A 612 9.94 -17.20 25.71
N GLU A 613 10.99 -16.37 25.74
CA GLU A 613 11.05 -15.18 26.63
C GLU A 613 10.12 -14.06 26.18
#